data_AF-A0A401WFY0-F1
#
_entry.id   AF-A0A401WFY0-F1
#
_cell.length_a   1.000
_cell.length_b   1.000
_cell.length_c   1.000
_cell.angle_alpha   90.00
_cell.angle_beta   90.00
_cell.angle_gamma   90.00
#
_symmetry.space_group_name_H-M   'P 1'
#
loop_
_entity.id
_entity.type
_entity.pdbx_description
1 polymer ?
#
loop_
_entity_poly.entity_id
_entity_poly.type
_entity_poly.pdbx_seq_one_letter_code
_entity_poly.pdbx_strand_id
1 'polypeptide(L)'
;MSASREPGSEDTTVDVAVVGAGFAGLSAADRLVSAGRSVLVVEGRDRVGGRSLSGEVAGVKVDLGATWVARRHTAVRDLASRVGCTTTGQFDQGRNVLWMAGRRRTYSGTVPKVSPTVLVDMARMQMAVNKLVATIDVNAAWESPGADRLDAISFGEWLDRKHALPGTRALMTVVSKVQWGCTPGDVSLLHALRYIGAAGGLDHMLDVKGGQQQDRIVETTQEIAMRVAERLGDRVRLETPVRRITQDDNGVTVHIGSGGIRARYAIVTAAPAHRAAIEFDPALPERAEGLTRTWRMGVLSKAFVAYEKPFWRAGGCSGEAVTDTGTVFITFDVSPAHSGPGVLMAFCDPRVFDGFSPETRRDRVVQQLADLYGPQARTPVDYVDHRWGAEPFAPGGPNPAVAPYATTSFGKALSEPHGRIHWAGSENAGEWAGTMNGAVLTGRRTAENVVALLTRDVREGASR
;
A
#
# COMPACT_ATOMS: atom_id res chain seq x y z
N MET A 1 16.49 -55.86 7.11
CA MET A 1 16.55 -54.73 6.16
C MET A 1 15.34 -53.86 6.42
N SER A 2 15.53 -52.78 7.18
CA SER A 2 14.47 -51.82 7.52
C SER A 2 14.45 -50.78 6.41
N ALA A 3 13.33 -50.69 5.67
CA ALA A 3 13.10 -49.60 4.74
C ALA A 3 12.80 -48.34 5.56
N SER A 4 13.76 -47.42 5.58
CA SER A 4 13.57 -46.04 6.01
C SER A 4 12.45 -45.42 5.18
N ARG A 5 11.30 -45.14 5.82
CA ARG A 5 10.29 -44.23 5.29
C ARG A 5 10.95 -42.86 5.12
N GLU A 6 11.07 -42.40 3.89
CA GLU A 6 11.25 -40.98 3.60
C GLU A 6 10.12 -40.19 4.28
N PRO A 7 10.38 -38.97 4.80
CA PRO A 7 9.33 -38.13 5.35
C PRO A 7 8.35 -37.79 4.21
N GLY A 8 7.13 -38.31 4.29
CA GLY A 8 6.11 -38.14 3.25
C GLY A 8 5.83 -36.66 2.98
N SER A 9 5.78 -36.29 1.71
CA SER A 9 5.26 -34.99 1.26
C SER A 9 3.80 -34.86 1.72
N GLU A 10 3.50 -33.87 2.58
CA GLU A 10 2.13 -33.55 2.99
C GLU A 10 1.39 -32.80 1.88
N ASP A 11 1.02 -33.52 0.82
CA ASP A 11 0.18 -32.98 -0.23
C ASP A 11 -1.21 -32.67 0.32
N THR A 12 -1.61 -31.40 0.27
CA THR A 12 -2.91 -30.93 0.77
C THR A 12 -3.85 -30.66 -0.40
N THR A 13 -5.11 -31.11 -0.34
CA THR A 13 -6.12 -30.83 -1.38
C THR A 13 -7.20 -29.88 -0.86
N VAL A 14 -7.51 -28.83 -1.61
CA VAL A 14 -8.55 -27.82 -1.30
C VAL A 14 -9.28 -27.37 -2.57
N ASP A 15 -10.38 -26.64 -2.46
CA ASP A 15 -11.03 -26.02 -3.62
C ASP A 15 -10.17 -24.88 -4.18
N VAL A 16 -9.64 -24.03 -3.28
CA VAL A 16 -8.87 -22.84 -3.66
C VAL A 16 -7.62 -22.68 -2.81
N ALA A 17 -6.47 -22.49 -3.46
CA ALA A 17 -5.25 -22.05 -2.79
C ALA A 17 -5.12 -20.53 -2.88
N VAL A 18 -4.79 -19.85 -1.78
CA VAL A 18 -4.56 -18.40 -1.76
C VAL A 18 -3.10 -18.12 -1.43
N VAL A 19 -2.41 -17.41 -2.31
CA VAL A 19 -0.98 -17.08 -2.16
C VAL A 19 -0.85 -15.63 -1.69
N GLY A 20 -0.51 -15.48 -0.41
CA GLY A 20 -0.31 -14.23 0.32
C GLY A 20 -1.40 -13.96 1.36
N ALA A 21 -0.99 -13.70 2.60
CA ALA A 21 -1.88 -13.37 3.73
C ALA A 21 -1.93 -11.86 4.04
N GLY A 22 -1.91 -11.04 2.99
CA GLY A 22 -2.30 -9.64 3.07
C GLY A 22 -3.83 -9.48 3.11
N PHE A 23 -4.32 -8.23 3.23
CA PHE A 23 -5.76 -7.94 3.26
C PHE A 23 -6.56 -8.56 2.10
N ALA A 24 -6.00 -8.60 0.89
CA ALA A 24 -6.66 -9.22 -0.26
C ALA A 24 -6.82 -10.74 -0.08
N GLY A 25 -5.76 -11.44 0.31
CA GLY A 25 -5.79 -12.89 0.47
C GLY A 25 -6.68 -13.32 1.64
N LEU A 26 -6.55 -12.64 2.79
CA LEU A 26 -7.39 -12.91 3.96
C LEU A 26 -8.87 -12.65 3.67
N SER A 27 -9.20 -11.57 2.96
CA SER A 27 -10.59 -11.28 2.59
C SER A 27 -11.13 -12.24 1.53
N ALA A 28 -10.29 -12.72 0.62
CA ALA A 28 -10.65 -13.77 -0.32
C ALA A 28 -10.95 -15.08 0.41
N ALA A 29 -10.09 -15.48 1.34
CA ALA A 29 -10.26 -16.70 2.14
C ALA A 29 -11.53 -16.63 3.02
N ASP A 30 -11.76 -15.53 3.72
CA ASP A 30 -12.99 -15.28 4.51
C ASP A 30 -14.25 -15.44 3.65
N ARG A 31 -14.22 -14.89 2.43
CA ARG A 31 -15.35 -15.00 1.48
C ARG A 31 -15.53 -16.42 0.95
N LEU A 32 -14.45 -17.14 0.66
CA LEU A 32 -14.47 -18.54 0.21
C LEU A 32 -15.02 -19.47 1.28
N VAL A 33 -14.57 -19.32 2.53
CA VAL A 33 -15.09 -20.09 3.68
C VAL A 33 -16.57 -19.81 3.89
N SER A 34 -16.97 -18.54 3.83
CA SER A 34 -18.39 -18.14 3.94
C SER A 34 -19.26 -18.73 2.82
N ALA A 35 -18.67 -19.06 1.66
CA ALA A 35 -19.33 -19.73 0.55
C ALA A 35 -19.25 -21.28 0.62
N GLY A 36 -18.77 -21.83 1.74
CA GLY A 36 -18.66 -23.28 1.96
C GLY A 36 -17.53 -23.94 1.17
N ARG A 37 -16.52 -23.19 0.74
CA ARG A 37 -15.36 -23.73 0.00
C ARG A 37 -14.18 -24.00 0.94
N SER A 38 -13.48 -25.10 0.68
CA SER A 38 -12.22 -25.42 1.34
C SER A 38 -11.10 -24.54 0.78
N VAL A 39 -10.32 -23.92 1.67
CA VAL A 39 -9.27 -22.97 1.29
C VAL A 39 -8.05 -23.15 2.17
N LEU A 40 -6.88 -22.97 1.56
CA LEU A 40 -5.61 -22.85 2.26
C LEU A 40 -4.90 -21.57 1.80
N VAL A 41 -4.57 -20.71 2.76
CA VAL A 41 -3.79 -19.49 2.59
C VAL A 41 -2.34 -19.80 2.96
N VAL A 42 -1.40 -19.47 2.08
CA VAL A 42 0.03 -19.57 2.35
C VAL A 42 0.68 -18.21 2.28
N GLU A 43 1.51 -17.90 3.27
CA GLU A 43 2.27 -16.65 3.36
C GLU A 43 3.75 -16.98 3.57
N GLY A 44 4.62 -16.32 2.81
CA GLY A 44 6.05 -16.61 2.90
C GLY A 44 6.75 -15.96 4.10
N ARG A 45 6.11 -15.01 4.77
CA ARG A 45 6.58 -14.45 6.05
C ARG A 45 6.07 -15.25 7.24
N ASP A 46 6.68 -14.98 8.39
CA ASP A 46 6.26 -15.38 9.74
C ASP A 46 5.07 -14.58 10.29
N ARG A 47 4.43 -13.75 9.46
CA ARG A 47 3.34 -12.86 9.85
C ARG A 47 2.34 -12.60 8.72
N VAL A 48 1.10 -12.31 9.10
CA VAL A 48 0.07 -11.79 8.19
C VAL A 48 0.12 -10.26 8.08
N GLY A 49 -0.71 -9.70 7.18
CA GLY A 49 -0.93 -8.25 7.03
C GLY A 49 -0.24 -7.62 5.82
N GLY A 50 0.74 -8.29 5.23
CA GLY A 50 1.46 -7.82 4.05
C GLY A 50 2.13 -6.46 4.30
N ARG A 51 1.67 -5.42 3.58
CA ARG A 51 2.14 -4.02 3.70
C ARG A 51 1.57 -3.26 4.90
N SER A 52 0.74 -3.91 5.70
CA SER A 52 0.38 -3.45 7.03
C SER A 52 1.25 -4.19 8.04
N LEU A 53 1.99 -3.43 8.85
CA LEU A 53 2.97 -3.91 9.81
C LEU A 53 2.91 -3.01 11.05
N SER A 54 2.76 -3.62 12.20
CA SER A 54 2.84 -2.99 13.51
C SER A 54 4.27 -3.01 14.01
N GLY A 55 4.64 -1.97 14.74
CA GLY A 55 5.83 -1.91 15.59
C GLY A 55 5.46 -1.31 16.94
N GLU A 56 6.47 -1.04 17.74
CA GLU A 56 6.30 -0.42 19.05
C GLU A 56 7.38 0.66 19.25
N VAL A 57 7.01 1.74 19.94
CA VAL A 57 7.93 2.78 20.39
C VAL A 57 7.45 3.31 21.73
N ALA A 58 8.32 3.28 22.75
CA ALA A 58 7.99 3.65 24.13
C ALA A 58 6.70 3.00 24.66
N GLY A 59 6.48 1.71 24.36
CA GLY A 59 5.28 0.96 24.76
C GLY A 59 4.01 1.30 23.98
N VAL A 60 4.10 2.12 22.93
CA VAL A 60 2.97 2.48 22.04
C VAL A 60 3.06 1.68 20.75
N LYS A 61 2.00 0.94 20.42
CA LYS A 61 1.85 0.29 19.12
C LYS A 61 1.74 1.34 17.99
N VAL A 62 2.50 1.15 16.92
CA VAL A 62 2.54 2.08 15.77
C VAL A 62 2.49 1.34 14.43
N ASP A 63 1.93 1.98 13.41
CA ASP A 63 1.86 1.43 12.05
C ASP A 63 3.14 1.71 11.22
N LEU A 64 4.11 0.80 11.26
CA LEU A 64 5.29 0.82 10.38
C LEU A 64 4.91 0.69 8.88
N GLY A 65 3.74 0.10 8.60
CA GLY A 65 3.13 -0.03 7.27
C GLY A 65 2.01 0.95 7.00
N ALA A 66 0.94 0.50 6.34
CA ALA A 66 -0.27 1.32 6.15
C ALA A 66 -0.82 1.85 7.49
N THR A 67 -1.25 3.12 7.55
CA THR A 67 -1.65 3.75 8.83
C THR A 67 -3.10 4.22 8.85
N TRP A 68 -3.59 4.75 7.73
CA TRP A 68 -4.87 5.44 7.70
C TRP A 68 -5.99 4.64 7.04
N VAL A 69 -7.21 4.96 7.48
CA VAL A 69 -8.46 4.43 6.97
C VAL A 69 -9.43 5.61 6.77
N ALA A 70 -9.78 5.91 5.53
CA ALA A 70 -10.69 7.02 5.21
C ALA A 70 -12.14 6.67 5.56
N ARG A 71 -13.05 7.64 5.69
CA ARG A 71 -14.49 7.36 5.85
C ARG A 71 -15.08 6.56 4.69
N ARG A 72 -14.62 6.83 3.47
CA ARG A 72 -15.07 6.15 2.24
C ARG A 72 -14.49 4.74 2.09
N HIS A 73 -13.56 4.32 2.95
CA HIS A 73 -12.98 2.97 2.95
C HIS A 73 -13.90 1.96 3.63
N THR A 74 -15.13 1.83 3.12
CA THR A 74 -16.20 1.07 3.77
C THR A 74 -15.84 -0.40 4.01
N ALA A 75 -15.19 -1.07 3.07
CA ALA A 75 -14.92 -2.51 3.15
C ALA A 75 -13.89 -2.88 4.21
N VAL A 76 -12.80 -2.10 4.35
CA VAL A 76 -11.80 -2.34 5.41
C VAL A 76 -12.30 -1.85 6.78
N ARG A 77 -13.10 -0.79 6.86
CA ARG A 77 -13.74 -0.37 8.13
C ARG A 77 -14.74 -1.40 8.63
N ASP A 78 -15.56 -1.93 7.72
CA ASP A 78 -16.47 -3.05 7.97
C ASP A 78 -15.70 -4.29 8.47
N LEU A 79 -14.58 -4.64 7.81
CA LEU A 79 -13.71 -5.71 8.27
C LEU A 79 -13.16 -5.45 9.69
N ALA A 80 -12.63 -4.25 9.94
CA ALA A 80 -12.10 -3.83 11.24
C ALA A 80 -13.16 -3.92 12.34
N SER A 81 -14.37 -3.44 12.07
CA SER A 81 -15.50 -3.51 13.00
C SER A 81 -15.88 -4.95 13.32
N ARG A 82 -15.96 -5.82 12.30
CA ARG A 82 -16.29 -7.24 12.51
C ARG A 82 -15.30 -7.98 13.39
N VAL A 83 -14.03 -7.58 13.38
CA VAL A 83 -12.98 -8.17 14.23
C VAL A 83 -12.71 -7.36 15.51
N GLY A 84 -13.55 -6.37 15.82
CA GLY A 84 -13.50 -5.62 17.07
C GLY A 84 -12.33 -4.65 17.18
N CYS A 85 -11.80 -4.14 16.07
CA CYS A 85 -10.80 -3.07 16.09
C CYS A 85 -11.46 -1.70 16.20
N THR A 86 -10.78 -0.77 16.88
CA THR A 86 -11.32 0.55 17.21
C THR A 86 -10.77 1.61 16.26
N THR A 87 -11.65 2.38 15.64
CA THR A 87 -11.24 3.52 14.80
C THR A 87 -11.12 4.79 15.66
N THR A 88 -10.05 5.57 15.44
CA THR A 88 -9.82 6.85 16.10
C THR A 88 -9.45 7.93 15.08
N GLY A 89 -9.80 9.19 15.35
CA GLY A 89 -9.47 10.30 14.46
C GLY A 89 -7.96 10.59 14.44
N GLN A 90 -7.44 10.99 13.29
CA GLN A 90 -6.12 11.60 13.19
C GLN A 90 -6.12 12.92 13.95
N PHE A 91 -5.15 13.11 14.85
CA PHE A 91 -5.00 14.38 15.55
C PHE A 91 -4.58 15.45 14.54
N ASP A 92 -5.39 16.51 14.43
CA ASP A 92 -5.23 17.61 13.46
C ASP A 92 -5.36 19.01 14.11
N GLN A 93 -5.46 19.08 15.44
CA GLN A 93 -5.66 20.34 16.15
C GLN A 93 -4.35 21.13 16.29
N GLY A 94 -4.40 22.43 15.96
CA GLY A 94 -3.27 23.35 16.06
C GLY A 94 -2.79 23.82 14.70
N ARG A 95 -1.54 24.31 14.66
CA ARG A 95 -0.91 24.77 13.42
C ARG A 95 -0.04 23.68 12.81
N ASN A 96 -0.12 23.51 11.50
CA ASN A 96 0.79 22.69 10.72
C ASN A 96 2.09 23.48 10.47
N VAL A 97 3.20 22.77 10.24
CA VAL A 97 4.50 23.37 9.95
C VAL A 97 4.83 23.21 8.46
N LEU A 98 5.26 24.28 7.81
CA LEU A 98 5.79 24.26 6.45
C LEU A 98 7.26 24.64 6.50
N TRP A 99 8.14 23.79 6.01
CA TRP A 99 9.55 24.11 5.83
C TRP A 99 9.89 24.06 4.35
N MET A 100 10.05 25.22 3.74
CA MET A 100 10.28 25.31 2.29
C MET A 100 11.37 26.32 2.00
N ALA A 101 12.29 25.99 1.10
CA ALA A 101 13.42 26.85 0.73
C ALA A 101 14.17 27.40 1.95
N GLY A 102 14.41 26.54 2.95
CA GLY A 102 15.13 26.88 4.18
C GLY A 102 14.35 27.78 5.16
N ARG A 103 13.06 28.01 4.94
CA ARG A 103 12.22 28.87 5.79
C ARG A 103 11.10 28.09 6.45
N ARG A 104 11.05 28.16 7.78
CA ARG A 104 9.96 27.64 8.60
C ARG A 104 8.79 28.61 8.66
N ARG A 105 7.58 28.10 8.43
CA ARG A 105 6.30 28.82 8.57
C ARG A 105 5.28 27.92 9.25
N THR A 106 4.21 28.52 9.80
CA THR A 106 3.08 27.79 10.36
C THR A 106 1.77 28.23 9.73
N TYR A 107 0.87 27.28 9.51
CA TYR A 107 -0.43 27.49 8.86
C TYR A 107 -1.54 26.68 9.53
N SER A 108 -2.78 26.97 9.17
CA SER A 108 -3.98 26.28 9.67
C SER A 108 -4.83 25.86 8.47
N GLY A 109 -5.49 24.71 8.59
CA GLY A 109 -6.23 24.09 7.48
C GLY A 109 -5.31 23.35 6.49
N THR A 110 -5.88 22.87 5.38
CA THR A 110 -5.16 22.03 4.41
C THR A 110 -4.12 22.80 3.60
N VAL A 111 -4.39 24.05 3.25
CA VAL A 111 -3.56 24.79 2.27
C VAL A 111 -2.34 25.42 2.96
N PRO A 112 -1.10 25.04 2.56
CA PRO A 112 0.10 25.62 3.16
C PRO A 112 0.24 27.13 2.85
N LYS A 113 0.87 27.88 3.77
CA LYS A 113 1.16 29.32 3.59
C LYS A 113 2.30 29.57 2.58
N VAL A 114 1.99 29.39 1.30
CA VAL A 114 2.84 29.73 0.15
C VAL A 114 2.50 31.13 -0.40
N SER A 115 3.28 31.60 -1.39
CA SER A 115 3.02 32.91 -2.01
C SER A 115 1.70 32.91 -2.82
N PRO A 116 1.02 34.06 -2.98
CA PRO A 116 -0.23 34.12 -3.75
C PRO A 116 -0.10 33.62 -5.19
N THR A 117 1.04 33.84 -5.84
CA THR A 117 1.30 33.33 -7.19
C THR A 117 1.38 31.81 -7.22
N VAL A 118 1.98 31.19 -6.20
CA VAL A 118 1.99 29.73 -6.05
C VAL A 118 0.58 29.20 -5.78
N LEU A 119 -0.25 29.89 -4.98
CA LEU A 119 -1.63 29.47 -4.75
C LEU A 119 -2.47 29.47 -6.04
N VAL A 120 -2.36 30.52 -6.85
CA VAL A 120 -3.04 30.60 -8.16
C VAL A 120 -2.54 29.50 -9.09
N ASP A 121 -1.24 29.25 -9.11
CA ASP A 121 -0.66 28.18 -9.91
C ASP A 121 -1.11 26.78 -9.47
N MET A 122 -1.18 26.54 -8.15
CA MET A 122 -1.72 25.30 -7.59
C MET A 122 -3.18 25.10 -8.01
N ALA A 123 -4.03 26.12 -7.89
CA ALA A 123 -5.42 26.04 -8.33
C ALA A 123 -5.53 25.75 -9.84
N ARG A 124 -4.68 26.38 -10.65
CA ARG A 124 -4.58 26.12 -12.09
C ARG A 124 -4.20 24.66 -12.38
N MET A 125 -3.20 24.12 -11.67
CA MET A 125 -2.78 22.72 -11.80
C MET A 125 -3.86 21.75 -11.33
N GLN A 126 -4.50 22.06 -10.21
CA GLN A 126 -5.62 21.29 -9.66
C GLN A 126 -6.76 21.16 -10.67
N MET A 127 -7.19 22.26 -11.28
CA MET A 127 -8.22 22.25 -12.33
C MET A 127 -7.79 21.42 -13.54
N ALA A 128 -6.53 21.54 -13.96
CA ALA A 128 -6.00 20.78 -15.09
C ALA A 128 -5.96 19.27 -14.81
N VAL A 129 -5.56 18.86 -13.60
CA VAL A 129 -5.61 17.46 -13.15
C VAL A 129 -7.05 16.97 -13.10
N ASN A 130 -7.96 17.71 -12.46
CA ASN A 130 -9.36 17.30 -12.32
C ASN A 130 -10.04 17.09 -13.69
N LYS A 131 -9.76 17.97 -14.66
CA LYS A 131 -10.25 17.82 -16.04
C LYS A 131 -9.76 16.52 -16.69
N LEU A 132 -8.50 16.15 -16.47
CA LEU A 132 -7.94 14.92 -17.03
C LEU A 132 -8.47 13.68 -16.29
N VAL A 133 -8.53 13.71 -14.96
CA VAL A 133 -9.07 12.61 -14.14
C VAL A 133 -10.49 12.25 -14.54
N ALA A 134 -11.33 13.24 -14.86
CA ALA A 134 -12.70 13.01 -15.32
C ALA A 134 -12.81 12.21 -16.63
N THR A 135 -11.70 12.05 -17.37
CA THR A 135 -11.64 11.25 -18.62
C THR A 135 -11.12 9.83 -18.42
N ILE A 136 -10.67 9.47 -17.22
CA ILE A 136 -10.01 8.20 -16.96
C ILE A 136 -10.99 7.19 -16.35
N ASP A 137 -11.12 6.02 -17.00
CA ASP A 137 -11.71 4.84 -16.37
C ASP A 137 -10.67 4.19 -15.45
N VAL A 138 -10.95 4.20 -14.15
CA VAL A 138 -10.03 3.64 -13.15
C VAL A 138 -9.86 2.12 -13.25
N ASN A 139 -10.83 1.42 -13.84
CA ASN A 139 -10.79 -0.03 -14.05
C ASN A 139 -10.06 -0.44 -15.34
N ALA A 140 -10.03 0.45 -16.33
CA ALA A 140 -9.46 0.20 -17.65
C ALA A 140 -8.74 1.44 -18.20
N ALA A 141 -7.79 1.98 -17.43
CA ALA A 141 -7.13 3.25 -17.78
C ALA A 141 -6.40 3.20 -19.13
N TRP A 142 -5.94 2.01 -19.55
CA TRP A 142 -5.33 1.77 -20.86
C TRP A 142 -6.30 1.94 -22.03
N GLU A 143 -7.62 1.91 -21.79
CA GLU A 143 -8.68 2.11 -22.80
C GLU A 143 -9.27 3.52 -22.75
N SER A 144 -8.79 4.36 -21.83
CA SER A 144 -9.31 5.73 -21.65
C SER A 144 -8.95 6.63 -22.85
N PRO A 145 -9.78 7.63 -23.19
CA PRO A 145 -9.49 8.56 -24.28
C PRO A 145 -8.10 9.21 -24.17
N GLY A 146 -7.27 9.00 -25.18
CA GLY A 146 -5.92 9.54 -25.23
C GLY A 146 -4.92 8.87 -24.28
N ALA A 147 -5.21 7.65 -23.81
CA ALA A 147 -4.34 6.87 -22.92
C ALA A 147 -2.89 6.83 -23.42
N ASP A 148 -2.63 6.52 -24.70
CA ASP A 148 -1.27 6.46 -25.26
C ASP A 148 -0.48 7.76 -25.05
N ARG A 149 -1.12 8.91 -25.29
CA ARG A 149 -0.48 10.23 -25.12
C ARG A 149 -0.25 10.57 -23.65
N LEU A 150 -1.17 10.19 -22.78
CA LEU A 150 -1.06 10.42 -21.33
C LEU A 150 -0.03 9.48 -20.70
N ASP A 151 0.12 8.26 -21.21
CA ASP A 151 1.06 7.27 -20.70
C ASP A 151 2.47 7.47 -21.26
N ALA A 152 2.60 8.13 -22.42
CA ALA A 152 3.90 8.40 -23.06
C ALA A 152 4.80 9.41 -22.31
N ILE A 153 4.23 10.16 -21.36
CA ILE A 153 4.98 11.18 -20.59
C ILE A 153 4.88 10.91 -19.10
N SER A 154 5.89 11.33 -18.36
CA SER A 154 5.84 11.30 -16.91
C SER A 154 4.97 12.42 -16.35
N PHE A 155 4.51 12.26 -15.11
CA PHE A 155 3.83 13.33 -14.38
C PHE A 155 4.73 14.56 -14.23
N GLY A 156 6.03 14.34 -14.02
CA GLY A 156 7.05 15.38 -13.94
C GLY A 156 7.18 16.18 -15.25
N GLU A 157 7.23 15.49 -16.39
CA GLU A 157 7.26 16.13 -17.71
C GLU A 157 5.97 16.92 -17.98
N TRP A 158 4.82 16.39 -17.58
CA TRP A 158 3.55 17.12 -17.69
C TRP A 158 3.55 18.42 -16.89
N LEU A 159 4.08 18.39 -15.65
CA LEU A 159 4.23 19.59 -14.83
C LEU A 159 5.13 20.64 -15.52
N ASP A 160 6.21 20.19 -16.16
CA ASP A 160 7.13 21.08 -16.89
C ASP A 160 6.46 21.69 -18.12
N ARG A 161 5.75 20.88 -18.92
CA ARG A 161 4.95 21.33 -20.08
C ARG A 161 3.82 22.28 -19.69
N LYS A 162 3.33 22.18 -18.46
CA LYS A 162 2.33 23.08 -17.89
C LYS A 162 2.94 24.31 -17.22
N HIS A 163 4.26 24.45 -17.21
CA HIS A 163 4.99 25.53 -16.55
C HIS A 163 4.57 25.66 -15.07
N ALA A 164 4.46 24.54 -14.36
CA ALA A 164 4.21 24.56 -12.93
C ALA A 164 5.32 25.33 -12.21
N LEU A 165 4.95 26.23 -11.30
CA LEU A 165 5.91 27.01 -10.55
C LEU A 165 6.74 26.09 -9.63
N PRO A 166 8.00 26.47 -9.28
CA PRO A 166 8.86 25.65 -8.43
C PRO A 166 8.21 25.22 -7.11
N GLY A 167 7.44 26.10 -6.46
CA GLY A 167 6.69 25.78 -5.24
C GLY A 167 5.61 24.72 -5.46
N THR A 168 4.85 24.82 -6.55
CA THR A 168 3.84 23.82 -6.95
C THR A 168 4.51 22.48 -7.26
N ARG A 169 5.63 22.48 -8.00
CA ARG A 169 6.38 21.27 -8.33
C ARG A 169 6.95 20.59 -7.10
N ALA A 170 7.44 21.36 -6.12
CA ALA A 170 7.94 20.82 -4.86
C ALA A 170 6.82 20.13 -4.05
N LEU A 171 5.63 20.73 -3.99
CA LEU A 171 4.46 20.10 -3.34
C LEU A 171 4.01 18.83 -4.08
N MET A 172 3.95 18.86 -5.42
CA MET A 172 3.63 17.67 -6.21
C MET A 172 4.70 16.57 -6.05
N THR A 173 5.95 16.95 -5.81
CA THR A 173 7.02 16.00 -5.48
C THR A 173 6.76 15.33 -4.14
N VAL A 174 6.31 16.07 -3.13
CA VAL A 174 5.88 15.49 -1.84
C VAL A 174 4.73 14.51 -2.05
N VAL A 175 3.71 14.86 -2.86
CA VAL A 175 2.60 13.95 -3.21
C VAL A 175 3.12 12.67 -3.87
N SER A 176 4.01 12.77 -4.84
CA SER A 176 4.59 11.59 -5.50
C SER A 176 5.38 10.69 -4.55
N LYS A 177 6.14 11.28 -3.61
CA LYS A 177 6.85 10.50 -2.58
C LYS A 177 5.89 9.74 -1.67
N VAL A 178 4.79 10.37 -1.25
CA VAL A 178 3.78 9.71 -0.41
C VAL A 178 3.10 8.56 -1.15
N GLN A 179 2.70 8.77 -2.41
CA GLN A 179 1.86 7.79 -3.11
C GLN A 179 2.67 6.67 -3.76
N TRP A 180 3.85 6.97 -4.27
CA TRP A 180 4.63 6.03 -5.09
C TRP A 180 6.09 5.93 -4.66
N GLY A 181 6.51 6.57 -3.57
CA GLY A 181 7.90 6.46 -3.10
C GLY A 181 8.94 6.90 -4.14
N CYS A 182 8.58 7.82 -5.04
CA CYS A 182 9.42 8.26 -6.15
C CYS A 182 9.19 9.74 -6.47
N THR A 183 9.90 10.26 -7.47
CA THR A 183 9.68 11.63 -7.97
C THR A 183 8.60 11.65 -9.05
N PRO A 184 7.99 12.82 -9.33
CA PRO A 184 7.04 12.94 -10.43
C PRO A 184 7.58 12.48 -11.79
N GLY A 185 8.89 12.57 -12.01
CA GLY A 185 9.54 12.14 -13.25
C GLY A 185 9.55 10.62 -13.46
N ASP A 186 9.40 9.84 -12.39
CA ASP A 186 9.51 8.39 -12.40
C ASP A 186 8.16 7.68 -12.68
N VAL A 187 7.05 8.43 -12.64
CA VAL A 187 5.70 7.89 -12.77
C VAL A 187 5.00 8.44 -14.02
N SER A 188 4.34 7.56 -14.78
CA SER A 188 3.47 7.91 -15.90
C SER A 188 2.38 8.89 -15.48
N LEU A 189 2.07 9.88 -16.32
CA LEU A 189 0.94 10.77 -16.10
C LEU A 189 -0.39 9.99 -16.10
N LEU A 190 -0.59 9.04 -17.03
CA LEU A 190 -1.80 8.20 -17.04
C LEU A 190 -1.96 7.43 -15.72
N HIS A 191 -0.87 6.85 -15.21
CA HIS A 191 -0.90 6.14 -13.94
C HIS A 191 -1.27 7.08 -12.78
N ALA A 192 -0.67 8.26 -12.73
CA ALA A 192 -0.96 9.27 -11.72
C ALA A 192 -2.45 9.68 -11.75
N LEU A 193 -3.00 9.94 -12.94
CA LEU A 193 -4.41 10.32 -13.12
C LEU A 193 -5.37 9.19 -12.71
N ARG A 194 -5.08 7.94 -13.11
CA ARG A 194 -5.85 6.76 -12.66
C ARG A 194 -5.87 6.68 -11.14
N TYR A 195 -4.72 6.82 -10.50
CA TYR A 195 -4.61 6.70 -9.05
C TYR A 195 -5.36 7.82 -8.33
N ILE A 196 -5.27 9.07 -8.82
CA ILE A 196 -6.03 10.21 -8.27
C ILE A 196 -7.53 9.97 -8.41
N GLY A 197 -8.00 9.49 -9.57
CA GLY A 197 -9.40 9.11 -9.79
C GLY A 197 -9.84 8.01 -8.83
N ALA A 198 -9.03 6.95 -8.69
CA ALA A 198 -9.27 5.83 -7.77
C ALA A 198 -9.32 6.25 -6.31
N ALA A 199 -8.54 7.27 -5.93
CA ALA A 199 -8.54 7.86 -4.60
C ALA A 199 -9.74 8.77 -4.34
N GLY A 200 -10.64 8.97 -5.32
CA GLY A 200 -11.82 9.81 -5.20
C GLY A 200 -11.58 11.30 -5.50
N GLY A 201 -10.51 11.63 -6.22
CA GLY A 201 -10.09 12.98 -6.56
C GLY A 201 -8.87 13.46 -5.77
N LEU A 202 -8.22 14.51 -6.26
CA LEU A 202 -6.99 15.04 -5.64
C LEU A 202 -7.26 15.63 -4.26
N ASP A 203 -8.38 16.34 -4.07
CA ASP A 203 -8.76 16.92 -2.77
C ASP A 203 -8.91 15.83 -1.70
N HIS A 204 -9.72 14.79 -2.00
CA HIS A 204 -9.89 13.65 -1.09
C HIS A 204 -8.57 12.90 -0.83
N MET A 205 -7.66 12.86 -1.80
CA MET A 205 -6.35 12.21 -1.64
C MET A 205 -5.43 12.94 -0.65
N LEU A 206 -5.54 14.27 -0.55
CA LEU A 206 -4.63 15.11 0.23
C LEU A 206 -5.20 15.53 1.59
N ASP A 207 -6.51 15.56 1.76
CA ASP A 207 -7.15 16.02 2.98
C ASP A 207 -7.07 15.03 4.15
N VAL A 208 -6.80 15.54 5.36
CA VAL A 208 -7.01 14.79 6.61
C VAL A 208 -8.51 14.71 6.91
N LYS A 209 -9.17 15.86 7.13
CA LYS A 209 -10.59 15.89 7.45
C LYS A 209 -11.42 15.61 6.19
N GLY A 210 -12.07 14.44 6.16
CA GLY A 210 -12.90 14.03 5.04
C GLY A 210 -12.14 13.39 3.88
N GLY A 211 -10.81 13.26 3.99
CA GLY A 211 -9.95 12.62 2.98
C GLY A 211 -9.29 11.33 3.47
N GLN A 212 -8.20 10.94 2.80
CA GLN A 212 -7.53 9.64 2.98
C GLN A 212 -6.91 9.45 4.36
N GLN A 213 -6.47 10.52 5.02
CA GLN A 213 -5.72 10.46 6.28
C GLN A 213 -6.60 10.69 7.51
N GLN A 214 -7.93 10.57 7.38
CA GLN A 214 -8.88 10.98 8.41
C GLN A 214 -8.79 10.20 9.72
N ASP A 215 -8.77 8.87 9.64
CA ASP A 215 -8.82 8.00 10.82
C ASP A 215 -7.67 6.98 10.82
N ARG A 216 -7.36 6.47 12.00
CA ARG A 216 -6.41 5.38 12.29
C ARG A 216 -7.10 4.27 13.05
N ILE A 217 -6.44 3.13 13.19
CA ILE A 217 -6.86 2.03 14.06
C ILE A 217 -6.05 2.09 15.35
N VAL A 218 -6.72 2.11 16.51
CA VAL A 218 -6.07 2.22 17.83
C VAL A 218 -5.07 1.07 18.03
N GLU A 219 -5.47 -0.13 17.64
CA GLU A 219 -4.66 -1.34 17.78
C GLU A 219 -3.63 -1.51 16.65
N THR A 220 -3.49 -0.52 15.75
CA THR A 220 -2.81 -0.56 14.44
C THR A 220 -3.56 -1.36 13.37
N THR A 221 -3.23 -1.13 12.12
CA THR A 221 -3.92 -1.74 10.97
C THR A 221 -3.62 -3.23 10.82
N GLN A 222 -2.44 -3.71 11.25
CA GLN A 222 -2.07 -5.13 11.10
C GLN A 222 -2.94 -6.02 11.99
N GLU A 223 -3.39 -5.48 13.13
CA GLU A 223 -4.29 -6.17 14.06
C GLU A 223 -5.57 -6.66 13.35
N ILE A 224 -6.09 -5.89 12.38
CA ILE A 224 -7.25 -6.33 11.59
C ILE A 224 -6.91 -7.65 10.87
N ALA A 225 -5.76 -7.71 10.21
CA ALA A 225 -5.32 -8.91 9.49
C ALA A 225 -5.05 -10.08 10.44
N MET A 226 -4.42 -9.83 11.59
CA MET A 226 -4.16 -10.84 12.62
C MET A 226 -5.45 -11.49 13.13
N ARG A 227 -6.45 -10.69 13.48
CA ARG A 227 -7.74 -11.20 13.98
C ARG A 227 -8.57 -11.91 12.90
N VAL A 228 -8.45 -11.51 11.64
CA VAL A 228 -9.06 -12.26 10.52
C VAL A 228 -8.35 -13.61 10.36
N ALA A 229 -7.02 -13.64 10.42
CA ALA A 229 -6.25 -14.88 10.32
C ALA A 229 -6.56 -15.85 11.48
N GLU A 230 -6.69 -15.34 12.71
CA GLU A 230 -7.08 -16.13 13.88
C GLU A 230 -8.44 -16.83 13.67
N ARG A 231 -9.42 -16.13 13.09
CA ARG A 231 -10.74 -16.72 12.75
C ARG A 231 -10.66 -17.78 11.65
N LEU A 232 -9.72 -17.66 10.72
CA LEU A 232 -9.49 -18.65 9.68
C LEU A 232 -8.78 -19.92 10.23
N GLY A 233 -8.05 -19.77 11.33
CA GLY A 233 -7.35 -20.85 12.03
C GLY A 233 -6.30 -21.52 11.16
N ASP A 234 -6.26 -22.85 11.20
CA ASP A 234 -5.28 -23.69 10.49
C ASP A 234 -5.33 -23.58 8.94
N ARG A 235 -6.28 -22.79 8.42
CA ARG A 235 -6.34 -22.43 6.99
C ARG A 235 -5.29 -21.39 6.61
N VAL A 236 -4.55 -20.79 7.55
CA VAL A 236 -3.47 -19.85 7.26
C VAL A 236 -2.15 -20.47 7.70
N ARG A 237 -1.25 -20.73 6.74
CA ARG A 237 0.09 -21.24 6.97
C ARG A 237 1.12 -20.15 6.68
N LEU A 238 1.87 -19.77 7.71
CA LEU A 238 2.98 -18.82 7.64
C LEU A 238 4.28 -19.55 7.25
N GLU A 239 5.33 -18.79 6.99
CA GLU A 239 6.66 -19.31 6.62
C GLU A 239 6.63 -20.32 5.46
N THR A 240 5.65 -20.15 4.56
CA THR A 240 5.37 -21.06 3.45
C THR A 240 5.54 -20.31 2.12
N PRO A 241 6.79 -19.99 1.72
CA PRO A 241 7.04 -19.24 0.51
C PRO A 241 6.71 -20.07 -0.74
N VAL A 242 5.82 -19.55 -1.59
CA VAL A 242 5.52 -20.16 -2.90
C VAL A 242 6.57 -19.72 -3.91
N ARG A 243 7.23 -20.70 -4.55
CA ARG A 243 8.24 -20.46 -5.59
C ARG A 243 7.82 -20.93 -6.97
N ARG A 244 6.84 -21.82 -7.06
CA ARG A 244 6.34 -22.37 -8.32
C ARG A 244 4.85 -22.67 -8.24
N ILE A 245 4.12 -22.39 -9.31
CA ILE A 245 2.72 -22.77 -9.49
C ILE A 245 2.58 -23.43 -10.86
N THR A 246 2.14 -24.69 -10.86
CA THR A 246 1.81 -25.43 -12.09
C THR A 246 0.30 -25.54 -12.25
N GLN A 247 -0.21 -25.63 -13.47
CA GLN A 247 -1.63 -25.87 -13.71
C GLN A 247 -1.86 -26.74 -14.95
N ASP A 248 -2.98 -27.45 -14.94
CA ASP A 248 -3.48 -28.27 -16.03
C ASP A 248 -5.01 -28.12 -16.17
N ASP A 249 -5.61 -28.92 -17.04
CA ASP A 249 -7.06 -28.91 -17.27
C ASP A 249 -7.88 -29.27 -16.02
N ASN A 250 -7.28 -29.91 -15.02
CA ASN A 250 -7.95 -30.42 -13.82
C ASN A 250 -7.76 -29.52 -12.58
N GLY A 251 -6.73 -28.68 -12.56
CA GLY A 251 -6.47 -27.82 -11.41
C GLY A 251 -5.13 -27.10 -11.43
N VAL A 252 -4.72 -26.65 -10.25
CA VAL A 252 -3.46 -25.98 -9.97
C VAL A 252 -2.72 -26.74 -8.86
N THR A 253 -1.39 -26.74 -8.91
CA THR A 253 -0.54 -27.18 -7.80
C THR A 253 0.35 -26.01 -7.40
N VAL A 254 0.19 -25.56 -6.16
CA VAL A 254 1.05 -24.55 -5.53
C VAL A 254 2.15 -25.28 -4.78
N HIS A 255 3.39 -25.15 -5.25
CA HIS A 255 4.55 -25.87 -4.70
C HIS A 255 5.09 -25.16 -3.46
N ILE A 256 5.21 -25.89 -2.35
CA ILE A 256 5.60 -25.37 -1.03
C ILE A 256 6.64 -26.29 -0.37
N GLY A 257 7.86 -25.80 -0.15
CA GLY A 257 8.93 -26.62 0.44
C GLY A 257 9.13 -27.95 -0.31
N SER A 258 8.95 -29.08 0.38
CA SER A 258 9.03 -30.44 -0.18
C SER A 258 7.68 -31.04 -0.61
N GLY A 259 6.58 -30.29 -0.55
CA GLY A 259 5.23 -30.76 -0.92
C GLY A 259 4.45 -29.78 -1.80
N GLY A 260 3.16 -30.04 -2.01
CA GLY A 260 2.29 -29.18 -2.81
C GLY A 260 0.87 -29.04 -2.26
N ILE A 261 0.22 -27.94 -2.63
CA ILE A 261 -1.22 -27.74 -2.43
C ILE A 261 -1.91 -27.95 -3.78
N ARG A 262 -2.68 -29.02 -3.91
CA ARG A 262 -3.53 -29.26 -5.08
C ARG A 262 -4.84 -28.52 -4.88
N ALA A 263 -5.22 -27.68 -5.83
CA ALA A 263 -6.47 -26.94 -5.80
C ALA A 263 -7.15 -26.89 -7.17
N ARG A 264 -8.42 -26.50 -7.21
CA ARG A 264 -9.14 -26.28 -8.48
C ARG A 264 -8.79 -24.93 -9.10
N TYR A 265 -8.56 -23.93 -8.25
CA TYR A 265 -8.14 -22.59 -8.63
C TYR A 265 -7.13 -22.03 -7.62
N ALA A 266 -6.30 -21.08 -8.06
CA ALA A 266 -5.44 -20.30 -7.17
C ALA A 266 -5.79 -18.81 -7.23
N ILE A 267 -5.71 -18.12 -6.10
CA ILE A 267 -5.76 -16.66 -6.02
C ILE A 267 -4.39 -16.17 -5.55
N VAL A 268 -3.66 -15.47 -6.42
CA VAL A 268 -2.35 -14.89 -6.10
C VAL A 268 -2.52 -13.41 -5.79
N THR A 269 -2.04 -12.99 -4.62
CA THR A 269 -2.20 -11.61 -4.13
C THR A 269 -0.91 -10.81 -4.07
N ALA A 270 0.19 -11.39 -4.55
CA ALA A 270 1.47 -10.72 -4.69
C ALA A 270 1.34 -9.53 -5.66
N ALA A 271 1.96 -8.39 -5.30
CA ALA A 271 2.03 -7.23 -6.18
C ALA A 271 2.70 -7.63 -7.51
N PRO A 272 2.38 -6.95 -8.63
CA PRO A 272 2.85 -7.38 -9.96
C PRO A 272 4.36 -7.66 -10.03
N ALA A 273 5.20 -6.80 -9.46
CA ALA A 273 6.65 -7.01 -9.44
C ALA A 273 7.08 -8.28 -8.68
N HIS A 274 6.40 -8.63 -7.59
CA HIS A 274 6.76 -9.79 -6.78
C HIS A 274 6.27 -11.11 -7.38
N ARG A 275 5.37 -11.08 -8.38
CA ARG A 275 4.99 -12.28 -9.15
C ARG A 275 6.19 -12.85 -9.92
N ALA A 276 7.18 -12.03 -10.27
CA ALA A 276 8.42 -12.50 -10.91
C ALA A 276 9.25 -13.45 -10.03
N ALA A 277 9.00 -13.51 -8.72
CA ALA A 277 9.64 -14.45 -7.81
C ALA A 277 8.95 -15.83 -7.75
N ILE A 278 7.87 -16.00 -8.51
CA ILE A 278 7.10 -17.24 -8.64
C ILE A 278 7.25 -17.72 -10.08
N GLU A 279 7.71 -18.95 -10.26
CA GLU A 279 7.69 -19.62 -11.54
C GLU A 279 6.27 -20.10 -11.86
N PHE A 280 5.81 -19.89 -13.10
CA PHE A 280 4.51 -20.36 -13.57
C PHE A 280 4.69 -21.38 -14.69
N ASP A 281 3.94 -22.48 -14.63
CA ASP A 281 3.93 -23.50 -15.66
C ASP A 281 2.47 -23.89 -16.02
N PRO A 282 2.00 -23.60 -17.25
CA PRO A 282 2.74 -22.96 -18.34
C PRO A 282 3.15 -21.51 -18.01
N ALA A 283 4.19 -21.04 -18.70
CA ALA A 283 4.73 -19.69 -18.52
C ALA A 283 3.65 -18.61 -18.66
N LEU A 284 3.85 -17.48 -17.97
CA LEU A 284 2.96 -16.34 -18.10
C LEU A 284 3.00 -15.80 -19.55
N PRO A 285 1.88 -15.32 -20.11
CA PRO A 285 1.89 -14.62 -21.37
C PRO A 285 2.82 -13.41 -21.33
N GLU A 286 3.44 -13.05 -22.46
CA GLU A 286 4.42 -11.95 -22.57
C GLU A 286 3.92 -10.64 -21.92
N ARG A 287 2.63 -10.29 -22.12
CA ARG A 287 2.04 -9.10 -21.51
C ARG A 287 2.07 -9.15 -19.97
N ALA A 288 1.78 -10.31 -19.38
CA ALA A 288 1.82 -10.49 -17.93
C ALA A 288 3.27 -10.48 -17.41
N GLU A 289 4.24 -11.03 -18.14
CA GLU A 289 5.65 -10.91 -17.79
C GLU A 289 6.20 -9.48 -17.93
N GLY A 290 5.72 -8.72 -18.92
CA GLY A 290 6.05 -7.30 -19.07
C GLY A 290 5.53 -6.47 -17.89
N LEU A 291 4.32 -6.80 -17.39
CA LEU A 291 3.75 -6.19 -16.19
C LEU A 291 4.67 -6.36 -14.97
N THR A 292 5.18 -7.58 -14.71
CA THR A 292 6.04 -7.82 -13.53
C THR A 292 7.35 -7.02 -13.57
N ARG A 293 7.88 -6.72 -14.77
CA ARG A 293 9.13 -5.97 -14.95
C ARG A 293 8.96 -4.46 -14.87
N THR A 294 7.78 -3.95 -15.24
CA THR A 294 7.51 -2.52 -15.42
C THR A 294 6.70 -1.90 -14.28
N TRP A 295 5.92 -2.69 -13.54
CA TRP A 295 5.17 -2.24 -12.35
C TRP A 295 5.99 -2.41 -11.07
N ARG A 296 7.18 -1.81 -11.06
CA ARG A 296 8.10 -1.86 -9.91
C ARG A 296 7.51 -1.14 -8.72
N MET A 297 7.68 -1.71 -7.52
CA MET A 297 7.30 -1.03 -6.30
C MET A 297 8.11 0.24 -6.10
N GLY A 298 7.44 1.30 -5.63
CA GLY A 298 8.09 2.46 -5.04
C GLY A 298 8.89 2.11 -3.79
N VAL A 299 9.58 3.09 -3.21
CA VAL A 299 10.27 2.91 -1.94
C VAL A 299 9.94 4.05 -0.98
N LEU A 300 9.61 3.70 0.26
CA LEU A 300 9.30 4.67 1.31
C LEU A 300 9.70 4.11 2.68
N SER A 301 10.26 4.96 3.51
CA SER A 301 10.64 4.60 4.88
C SER A 301 9.86 5.42 5.89
N LYS A 302 9.62 4.85 7.06
CA LYS A 302 8.94 5.52 8.18
C LYS A 302 9.81 5.47 9.41
N ALA A 303 9.87 6.57 10.13
CA ALA A 303 10.45 6.65 11.46
C ALA A 303 9.40 7.11 12.46
N PHE A 304 9.51 6.63 13.69
CA PHE A 304 8.69 7.01 14.82
C PHE A 304 9.59 7.46 15.95
N VAL A 305 9.30 8.64 16.50
CA VAL A 305 10.11 9.26 17.54
C VAL A 305 9.21 9.56 18.73
N ALA A 306 9.51 8.94 19.87
CA ALA A 306 8.77 9.12 21.10
C ALA A 306 9.44 10.14 22.01
N TYR A 307 8.60 10.85 22.77
CA TYR A 307 8.96 11.85 23.77
C TYR A 307 8.08 11.63 25.01
N GLU A 308 8.51 12.11 26.17
CA GLU A 308 7.74 11.98 27.42
C GLU A 308 6.31 12.55 27.28
N LYS A 309 6.17 13.66 26.55
CA LYS A 309 4.90 14.33 26.28
C LYS A 309 4.87 14.86 24.84
N PRO A 310 3.68 15.03 24.23
CA PRO A 310 3.53 15.64 22.92
C PRO A 310 3.76 17.17 22.98
N PHE A 311 5.02 17.58 23.16
CA PHE A 311 5.40 18.99 23.42
C PHE A 311 4.98 19.94 22.29
N TRP A 312 4.89 19.46 21.04
CA TRP A 312 4.39 20.24 19.91
C TRP A 312 2.93 20.67 20.11
N ARG A 313 2.09 19.85 20.76
CA ARG A 313 0.71 20.22 21.11
C ARG A 313 0.69 21.41 22.07
N ALA A 314 1.56 21.39 23.09
CA ALA A 314 1.72 22.51 24.02
C ALA A 314 2.25 23.77 23.31
N GLY A 315 3.07 23.60 22.27
CA GLY A 315 3.50 24.68 21.36
C GLY A 315 2.44 25.13 20.34
N GLY A 316 1.20 24.62 20.42
CA GLY A 316 0.10 24.95 19.53
C GLY A 316 0.28 24.42 18.10
N CYS A 317 1.01 23.32 17.93
CA CYS A 317 1.23 22.64 16.65
C CYS A 317 0.50 21.29 16.61
N SER A 318 0.04 20.90 15.43
CA SER A 318 -0.69 19.65 15.19
C SER A 318 0.21 18.41 15.16
N GLY A 319 1.52 18.59 15.01
CA GLY A 319 2.46 17.51 14.68
C GLY A 319 2.47 17.14 13.19
N GLU A 320 1.67 17.82 12.37
CA GLU A 320 1.80 17.77 10.92
C GLU A 320 2.88 18.75 10.45
N ALA A 321 3.76 18.28 9.58
CA ALA A 321 4.69 19.12 8.85
C ALA A 321 4.85 18.65 7.41
N VAL A 322 5.11 19.59 6.51
CA VAL A 322 5.52 19.34 5.12
C VAL A 322 6.85 20.03 4.88
N THR A 323 7.79 19.34 4.26
CA THR A 323 9.11 19.91 3.93
C THR A 323 9.62 19.50 2.55
N ASP A 324 10.37 20.41 1.91
CA ASP A 324 11.14 20.15 0.69
C ASP A 324 12.58 19.67 0.95
N THR A 325 12.98 19.53 2.22
CA THR A 325 14.33 19.10 2.60
C THR A 325 14.50 17.58 2.71
N GLY A 326 15.76 17.15 2.81
CA GLY A 326 16.23 15.79 2.52
C GLY A 326 15.55 14.62 3.25
N THR A 327 15.82 14.41 4.54
CA THR A 327 15.53 13.12 5.19
C THR A 327 14.06 12.89 5.49
N VAL A 328 13.40 13.77 6.24
CA VAL A 328 11.95 13.70 6.50
C VAL A 328 11.26 14.63 5.52
N PHE A 329 10.14 14.22 4.93
CA PHE A 329 9.36 15.09 4.04
C PHE A 329 7.93 15.36 4.53
N ILE A 330 7.37 14.50 5.37
CA ILE A 330 6.09 14.73 6.08
C ILE A 330 6.15 14.15 7.50
N THR A 331 5.49 14.78 8.46
CA THR A 331 5.24 14.22 9.80
C THR A 331 3.75 14.20 10.16
N PHE A 332 3.39 13.35 11.12
CA PHE A 332 2.07 13.33 11.75
C PHE A 332 2.19 13.01 13.24
N ASP A 333 1.28 13.56 14.05
CA ASP A 333 1.11 13.16 15.44
C ASP A 333 0.36 11.82 15.52
N VAL A 334 0.99 10.85 16.16
CA VAL A 334 0.40 9.52 16.39
C VAL A 334 0.29 9.17 17.88
N SER A 335 0.44 10.15 18.76
CA SER A 335 0.39 9.98 20.22
C SER A 335 -0.93 9.37 20.67
N PRO A 336 -0.91 8.42 21.63
CA PRO A 336 -2.11 7.71 22.09
C PRO A 336 -3.06 8.60 22.89
N ALA A 337 -2.54 9.61 23.60
CA ALA A 337 -3.33 10.49 24.46
C ALA A 337 -2.66 11.87 24.61
N HIS A 338 -3.41 12.84 25.16
CA HIS A 338 -2.88 14.17 25.48
C HIS A 338 -1.83 14.16 26.58
N SER A 339 -1.92 13.22 27.52
CA SER A 339 -0.97 13.05 28.63
C SER A 339 0.36 12.41 28.22
N GLY A 340 0.43 11.83 27.02
CA GLY A 340 1.61 11.18 26.49
C GLY A 340 1.57 9.64 26.56
N PRO A 341 2.66 8.98 26.11
CA PRO A 341 3.86 9.60 25.54
C PRO A 341 3.55 10.34 24.23
N GLY A 342 4.35 11.36 23.88
CA GLY A 342 4.22 12.04 22.59
C GLY A 342 4.90 11.22 21.51
N VAL A 343 4.23 10.93 20.39
CA VAL A 343 4.85 10.19 19.28
C VAL A 343 4.64 10.93 17.96
N LEU A 344 5.74 11.24 17.27
CA LEU A 344 5.73 11.75 15.89
C LEU A 344 6.11 10.63 14.93
N MET A 345 5.26 10.40 13.94
CA MET A 345 5.60 9.62 12.76
C MET A 345 6.21 10.55 11.71
N ALA A 346 7.26 10.09 11.04
CA ALA A 346 7.96 10.80 9.98
C ALA A 346 8.11 9.91 8.75
N PHE A 347 7.63 10.41 7.60
CA PHE A 347 7.93 9.82 6.30
C PHE A 347 9.32 10.25 5.84
N CYS A 348 10.15 9.27 5.50
CA CYS A 348 11.56 9.48 5.17
C CYS A 348 11.85 9.14 3.71
N ASP A 349 12.62 9.99 3.04
CA ASP A 349 13.06 9.77 1.66
C ASP A 349 14.17 8.71 1.63
N PRO A 350 13.90 7.52 1.07
CA PRO A 350 14.84 6.40 1.14
C PRO A 350 16.19 6.70 0.49
N ARG A 351 16.24 7.60 -0.50
CA ARG A 351 17.47 7.96 -1.23
C ARG A 351 18.52 8.63 -0.34
N VAL A 352 18.08 9.26 0.74
CA VAL A 352 18.92 9.99 1.70
C VAL A 352 18.69 9.50 3.14
N PHE A 353 18.10 8.32 3.29
CA PHE A 353 17.79 7.70 4.58
C PHE A 353 18.27 6.24 4.62
N ASP A 354 17.89 5.41 3.66
CA ASP A 354 18.01 3.95 3.76
C ASP A 354 19.43 3.43 3.77
N GLY A 355 20.36 4.17 3.14
CA GLY A 355 21.77 3.79 3.04
C GLY A 355 22.60 4.06 4.30
N PHE A 356 22.03 4.71 5.32
CA PHE A 356 22.75 5.07 6.55
C PHE A 356 22.57 4.00 7.65
N SER A 357 23.49 3.99 8.63
CA SER A 357 23.36 3.16 9.84
C SER A 357 22.11 3.54 10.66
N PRO A 358 21.57 2.64 11.50
CA PRO A 358 20.43 2.95 12.37
C PRO A 358 20.62 4.22 13.22
N GLU A 359 21.81 4.41 13.77
CA GLU A 359 22.16 5.58 14.60
C GLU A 359 22.13 6.86 13.76
N THR A 360 22.73 6.82 12.57
CA THR A 360 22.74 7.97 11.66
C THR A 360 21.33 8.31 11.16
N ARG A 361 20.50 7.29 10.90
CA ARG A 361 19.09 7.47 10.52
C ARG A 361 18.31 8.16 11.64
N ARG A 362 18.47 7.70 12.89
CA ARG A 362 17.91 8.33 14.09
C ARG A 362 18.34 9.78 14.20
N ASP A 363 19.64 10.07 14.15
CA ASP A 363 20.16 11.42 14.34
C ASP A 363 19.66 12.40 13.29
N ARG A 364 19.58 11.97 12.02
CA ARG A 364 19.04 12.79 10.92
C ARG A 364 17.56 13.11 11.10
N VAL A 365 16.75 12.13 11.49
CA VAL A 365 15.32 12.35 11.77
C VAL A 365 15.16 13.28 12.97
N VAL A 366 15.86 13.02 14.07
CA VAL A 366 15.81 13.84 15.30
C VAL A 366 16.23 15.29 15.01
N GLN A 367 17.30 15.50 14.25
CA GLN A 367 17.72 16.84 13.85
C GLN A 367 16.64 17.55 13.02
N GLN A 368 16.06 16.87 12.03
CA GLN A 368 15.00 17.44 11.20
C GLN A 368 13.74 17.76 12.02
N LEU A 369 13.38 16.93 13.01
CA LEU A 369 12.29 17.23 13.95
C LEU A 369 12.62 18.43 14.85
N ALA A 370 13.88 18.64 15.22
CA ALA A 370 14.30 19.82 15.98
C ALA A 370 14.18 21.10 15.15
N ASP A 371 14.46 21.04 13.85
CA ASP A 371 14.26 22.17 12.94
C ASP A 371 12.75 22.50 12.80
N LEU A 372 11.89 21.48 12.78
CA LEU A 372 10.45 21.64 12.63
C LEU A 372 9.73 22.09 13.92
N TYR A 373 10.10 21.53 15.08
CA TYR A 373 9.35 21.67 16.33
C TYR A 373 10.13 22.33 17.47
N GLY A 374 11.43 22.61 17.27
CA GLY A 374 12.29 23.26 18.26
C GLY A 374 13.17 22.30 19.06
N PRO A 375 14.02 22.84 19.96
CA PRO A 375 15.10 22.10 20.61
C PRO A 375 14.64 20.92 21.47
N GLN A 376 13.40 20.92 21.97
CA GLN A 376 12.82 19.79 22.71
C GLN A 376 12.79 18.49 21.90
N ALA A 377 12.75 18.57 20.57
CA ALA A 377 12.79 17.38 19.72
C ALA A 377 14.12 16.63 19.76
N ARG A 378 15.20 17.25 20.29
CA ARG A 378 16.56 16.66 20.37
C ARG A 378 16.70 15.59 21.45
N THR A 379 15.72 15.47 22.34
CA THR A 379 15.76 14.55 23.48
C THR A 379 14.61 13.53 23.38
N PRO A 380 14.63 12.62 22.38
CA PRO A 380 13.64 11.56 22.30
C PRO A 380 13.88 10.52 23.40
N VAL A 381 12.81 9.92 23.89
CA VAL A 381 12.87 8.80 24.84
C VAL A 381 13.02 7.44 24.14
N ASP A 382 12.56 7.34 22.89
CA ASP A 382 12.68 6.13 22.08
C ASP A 382 12.55 6.44 20.58
N TYR A 383 13.01 5.52 19.74
CA TYR A 383 13.04 5.64 18.28
C TYR A 383 12.94 4.27 17.61
N VAL A 384 12.10 4.17 16.56
CA VAL A 384 12.08 3.02 15.65
C VAL A 384 11.89 3.48 14.21
N ASP A 385 12.53 2.79 13.27
CA ASP A 385 12.31 3.02 11.84
C ASP A 385 12.12 1.72 11.06
N HIS A 386 11.43 1.82 9.93
CA HIS A 386 11.23 0.71 9.01
C HIS A 386 11.45 1.17 7.57
N ARG A 387 12.29 0.41 6.86
CA ARG A 387 12.69 0.66 5.47
C ARG A 387 12.00 -0.35 4.56
N TRP A 388 10.89 0.04 3.92
CA TRP A 388 10.15 -0.90 3.06
C TRP A 388 10.97 -1.38 1.86
N GLY A 389 11.88 -0.56 1.34
CA GLY A 389 12.77 -0.96 0.24
C GLY A 389 13.78 -2.05 0.60
N ALA A 390 14.07 -2.23 1.90
CA ALA A 390 14.99 -3.23 2.40
C ALA A 390 14.29 -4.46 3.00
N GLU A 391 12.96 -4.57 2.85
CA GLU A 391 12.22 -5.73 3.34
C GLU A 391 12.60 -6.99 2.53
N PRO A 392 12.99 -8.10 3.19
CA PRO A 392 13.68 -9.20 2.51
C PRO A 392 12.77 -10.07 1.61
N PHE A 393 11.47 -10.14 1.89
CA PHE A 393 10.57 -11.09 1.23
C PHE A 393 9.86 -10.48 0.02
N ALA A 394 9.33 -9.26 0.17
CA ALA A 394 8.67 -8.51 -0.89
C ALA A 394 8.96 -7.00 -0.70
N PRO A 395 10.16 -6.53 -1.12
CA PRO A 395 10.60 -5.16 -0.90
C PRO A 395 9.75 -4.14 -1.67
N GLY A 396 9.66 -2.96 -1.09
CA GLY A 396 9.02 -1.77 -1.68
C GLY A 396 7.65 -1.46 -1.10
N GLY A 397 7.15 -0.30 -1.50
CA GLY A 397 5.95 0.34 -0.97
C GLY A 397 6.04 1.87 -1.11
N PRO A 398 4.91 2.60 -1.01
CA PRO A 398 3.58 2.06 -0.70
C PRO A 398 2.89 1.44 -1.92
N ASN A 399 3.14 1.96 -3.12
CA ASN A 399 2.53 1.50 -4.38
C ASN A 399 3.55 1.40 -5.52
N PRO A 400 3.22 0.74 -6.64
CA PRO A 400 4.06 0.73 -7.83
C PRO A 400 4.35 2.13 -8.39
N ALA A 401 5.61 2.42 -8.67
CA ALA A 401 6.05 3.58 -9.44
C ALA A 401 6.05 3.20 -10.93
N VAL A 402 4.87 3.24 -11.56
CA VAL A 402 4.68 2.75 -12.93
C VAL A 402 5.23 3.75 -13.94
N ALA A 403 6.24 3.33 -14.71
CA ALA A 403 6.92 4.16 -15.69
C ALA A 403 6.02 4.49 -16.91
N PRO A 404 6.36 5.52 -17.72
CA PRO A 404 5.73 5.77 -19.01
C PRO A 404 5.63 4.51 -19.90
N TYR A 405 4.58 4.46 -20.72
CA TYR A 405 4.19 3.34 -21.62
C TYR A 405 3.76 2.03 -20.92
N ALA A 406 4.03 1.86 -19.63
CA ALA A 406 3.76 0.58 -18.96
C ALA A 406 2.26 0.34 -18.72
N THR A 407 1.45 1.38 -18.53
CA THR A 407 0.01 1.20 -18.27
C THR A 407 -0.72 0.75 -19.54
N THR A 408 -0.45 1.38 -20.67
CA THR A 408 -1.04 1.06 -21.98
C THR A 408 -0.55 -0.28 -22.52
N SER A 409 0.74 -0.57 -22.36
CA SER A 409 1.33 -1.82 -22.85
C SER A 409 0.89 -3.05 -22.04
N PHE A 410 0.81 -2.92 -20.71
CA PHE A 410 0.68 -4.08 -19.81
C PHE A 410 -0.51 -4.04 -18.87
N GLY A 411 -1.18 -2.89 -18.69
CA GLY A 411 -2.21 -2.68 -17.67
C GLY A 411 -3.36 -3.69 -17.71
N LYS A 412 -3.74 -4.16 -18.91
CA LYS A 412 -4.78 -5.20 -19.07
C LYS A 412 -4.45 -6.49 -18.31
N ALA A 413 -3.17 -6.84 -18.15
CA ALA A 413 -2.74 -8.02 -17.42
C ALA A 413 -2.83 -7.91 -15.89
N LEU A 414 -3.25 -6.76 -15.34
CA LEU A 414 -3.46 -6.61 -13.88
C LEU A 414 -4.53 -7.57 -13.35
N SER A 415 -5.59 -7.77 -14.13
CA SER A 415 -6.79 -8.51 -13.75
C SER A 415 -7.04 -9.76 -14.59
N GLU A 416 -6.44 -9.86 -15.78
CA GLU A 416 -6.61 -10.99 -16.71
C GLU A 416 -6.10 -12.30 -16.10
N PRO A 417 -6.96 -13.30 -15.85
CA PRO A 417 -6.55 -14.58 -15.27
C PRO A 417 -5.56 -15.33 -16.17
N HIS A 418 -4.66 -16.10 -15.55
CA HIS A 418 -3.81 -17.06 -16.26
C HIS A 418 -4.36 -18.46 -16.06
N GLY A 419 -5.28 -18.88 -16.94
CA GLY A 419 -6.00 -20.14 -16.78
C GLY A 419 -6.80 -20.17 -15.47
N ARG A 420 -6.44 -21.09 -14.58
CA ARG A 420 -7.05 -21.29 -13.24
C ARG A 420 -6.41 -20.43 -12.14
N ILE A 421 -5.46 -19.55 -12.50
CA ILE A 421 -4.80 -18.62 -11.59
C ILE A 421 -5.42 -17.23 -11.72
N HIS A 422 -5.98 -16.71 -10.64
CA HIS A 422 -6.63 -15.40 -10.56
C HIS A 422 -5.83 -14.42 -9.70
N TRP A 423 -5.95 -13.14 -10.00
CA TRP A 423 -5.20 -12.08 -9.34
C TRP A 423 -6.07 -11.25 -8.40
N ALA A 424 -5.64 -11.07 -7.16
CA ALA A 424 -6.19 -10.05 -6.26
C ALA A 424 -5.04 -9.17 -5.72
N GLY A 425 -5.36 -8.11 -4.97
CA GLY A 425 -4.36 -7.16 -4.47
C GLY A 425 -4.76 -5.72 -4.76
N SER A 426 -4.23 -4.78 -3.98
CA SER A 426 -4.62 -3.37 -4.06
C SER A 426 -4.32 -2.73 -5.42
N GLU A 427 -3.32 -3.21 -6.15
CA GLU A 427 -2.97 -2.73 -7.50
C GLU A 427 -4.07 -3.06 -8.53
N ASN A 428 -4.77 -4.18 -8.34
CA ASN A 428 -5.85 -4.66 -9.19
C ASN A 428 -7.22 -4.02 -8.86
N ALA A 429 -7.26 -3.10 -7.89
CA ALA A 429 -8.49 -2.36 -7.62
C ALA A 429 -8.66 -1.25 -8.65
N GLY A 430 -9.91 -0.99 -9.05
CA GLY A 430 -10.25 0.24 -9.76
C GLY A 430 -10.32 1.36 -8.74
N GLU A 431 -11.48 1.53 -8.12
CA GLU A 431 -11.61 2.39 -6.94
C GLU A 431 -10.72 1.90 -5.79
N TRP A 432 -10.11 2.84 -5.08
CA TRP A 432 -9.24 2.60 -3.93
C TRP A 432 -7.97 1.80 -4.23
N ALA A 433 -7.50 1.84 -5.49
CA ALA A 433 -6.20 1.33 -5.88
C ALA A 433 -5.10 1.79 -4.91
N GLY A 434 -4.24 0.85 -4.51
CA GLY A 434 -3.15 1.12 -3.58
C GLY A 434 -3.50 1.19 -2.09
N THR A 435 -4.78 1.05 -1.73
CA THR A 435 -5.22 1.10 -0.32
C THR A 435 -5.54 -0.29 0.24
N MET A 436 -5.61 -0.40 1.58
CA MET A 436 -6.14 -1.59 2.24
C MET A 436 -7.59 -1.87 1.81
N ASN A 437 -8.40 -0.82 1.59
CA ASN A 437 -9.78 -0.97 1.14
C ASN A 437 -9.85 -1.63 -0.25
N GLY A 438 -9.02 -1.18 -1.19
CA GLY A 438 -8.89 -1.81 -2.51
C GLY A 438 -8.42 -3.27 -2.42
N ALA A 439 -7.52 -3.59 -1.49
CA ALA A 439 -7.11 -4.97 -1.24
C ALA A 439 -8.31 -5.84 -0.77
N VAL A 440 -9.08 -5.38 0.22
CA VAL A 440 -10.27 -6.10 0.71
C VAL A 440 -11.30 -6.31 -0.42
N LEU A 441 -11.61 -5.25 -1.18
CA LEU A 441 -12.58 -5.31 -2.28
C LEU A 441 -12.15 -6.29 -3.37
N THR A 442 -10.90 -6.24 -3.80
CA THR A 442 -10.38 -7.14 -4.84
C THR A 442 -10.33 -8.59 -4.37
N GLY A 443 -9.96 -8.84 -3.11
CA GLY A 443 -10.01 -10.16 -2.50
C GLY A 443 -11.42 -10.77 -2.55
N ARG A 444 -12.41 -10.02 -2.06
CA ARG A 444 -13.82 -10.46 -2.06
C ARG A 444 -14.34 -10.72 -3.48
N ARG A 445 -14.14 -9.78 -4.40
CA ARG A 445 -14.58 -9.91 -5.80
C ARG A 445 -13.95 -11.11 -6.50
N THR A 446 -12.65 -11.34 -6.29
CA THR A 446 -11.94 -12.45 -6.92
C THR A 446 -12.41 -13.79 -6.37
N ALA A 447 -12.63 -13.89 -5.06
CA ALA A 447 -13.25 -15.06 -4.45
C ALA A 447 -14.64 -15.37 -5.03
N GLU A 448 -15.49 -14.36 -5.20
CA GLU A 448 -16.83 -14.54 -5.78
C GLU A 448 -16.78 -15.04 -7.23
N ASN A 449 -15.87 -14.50 -8.03
CA ASN A 449 -15.64 -14.98 -9.40
C ASN A 449 -15.20 -16.46 -9.41
N VAL A 450 -14.27 -16.84 -8.54
CA VAL A 450 -13.80 -18.23 -8.42
C VAL A 450 -14.91 -19.16 -7.92
N VAL A 451 -15.74 -18.73 -6.97
CA VAL A 451 -16.92 -19.51 -6.51
C VAL A 451 -17.89 -19.77 -7.66
N ALA A 452 -18.13 -18.78 -8.53
CA ALA A 452 -18.99 -18.95 -9.69
C ALA A 452 -18.41 -19.98 -10.68
N LEU A 453 -17.09 -19.94 -10.92
CA LEU A 453 -16.39 -20.90 -11.78
C LEU A 453 -16.43 -22.32 -11.20
N LEU A 454 -16.11 -22.50 -9.92
CA LEU A 454 -16.25 -23.79 -9.21
C LEU A 454 -17.65 -24.38 -9.35
N THR A 455 -18.68 -23.53 -9.26
CA THR A 455 -20.08 -23.98 -9.37
C THR A 455 -20.43 -24.40 -10.80
N ARG A 456 -19.84 -23.77 -11.81
CA ARG A 456 -20.00 -24.17 -13.22
C ARG A 456 -19.29 -25.48 -13.51
N ASP A 457 -18.04 -25.63 -13.08
CA ASP A 457 -17.25 -26.86 -13.27
C ASP A 457 -17.96 -28.09 -12.68
N VAL A 458 -18.61 -27.95 -11.51
CA VAL A 458 -19.40 -29.02 -10.89
C VAL A 458 -20.62 -29.40 -11.74
N ARG A 459 -21.33 -28.41 -12.33
CA ARG A 459 -22.52 -28.67 -13.16
C ARG A 459 -22.15 -29.36 -14.48
N GLU A 460 -21.07 -28.90 -15.12
CA GLU A 460 -20.60 -29.48 -16.38
C GLU A 460 -20.00 -30.88 -16.18
N GLY A 461 -19.29 -31.09 -15.06
CA GLY A 461 -18.77 -32.41 -14.68
C GLY A 461 -19.84 -33.42 -14.28
N ALA A 462 -20.99 -32.98 -13.76
CA ALA A 462 -22.13 -33.85 -13.47
C ALA A 462 -23.01 -34.15 -14.70
N SER A 463 -22.80 -33.43 -15.81
CA SER A 463 -23.54 -33.59 -17.07
C SER A 463 -22.79 -34.45 -18.10
N ARG A 464 -21.60 -34.94 -17.75
CA ARG A 464 -20.79 -35.91 -18.50
C ARG A 464 -20.75 -37.21 -17.72
#